data_AF-A0AAU9WD09-F1
#
_entry.id   AF-A0AAU9WD09-F1
#
_cell.length_a   1.000
_cell.length_b   1.000
_cell.length_c   1.000
_cell.angle_alpha   90.00
_cell.angle_beta   90.00
_cell.angle_gamma   90.00
#
_symmetry.space_group_name_H-M   'P 1'
#
loop_
_entity.id
_entity.type
_entity.pdbx_description
1 polymer ?
#
loop_
_entity_poly.entity_id
_entity_poly.type
_entity_poly.pdbx_seq_one_letter_code
_entity_poly.pdbx_strand_id
1 'polypeptide(L)'
;MDGSEELTGISPPQSTDANVKQCGRKLSLKDIRRYEKKTLLCPGGCGTDLDLNDIPTHDCMRDLRQKLESAEKKLCDKGEKAKETGVMENTYREQLALQDCKIAQMSTEIKELLLERSRRDEMFNNKETFYKEQITALMDQVAKLERKLQLRRPSNQEDESLSETNGAKEWAYRYDKLLADKITLETLFQRRERESQREIDALKEEAAMLRESLHLEREMLSLEHDHATFNKLAVLTDQLESLVQHKQHRGRHKSGHKAKDLGGETMNGRIRKRVPNSVGSSNSDTVDEEDMEVVSN
;
A
#
# COMPACT_ATOMS: atom_id res chain seq x y z
N MET A 1 25.96 -39.89 -34.18
CA MET A 1 26.54 -40.08 -32.85
C MET A 1 25.72 -39.22 -31.92
N ASP A 2 24.46 -39.63 -31.75
CA ASP A 2 23.97 -40.41 -30.59
C ASP A 2 23.49 -39.40 -29.55
N GLY A 3 22.20 -39.21 -29.31
CA GLY A 3 21.17 -40.25 -29.18
C GLY A 3 20.97 -40.47 -27.68
N SER A 4 19.99 -39.76 -27.09
CA SER A 4 19.42 -39.97 -25.74
C SER A 4 18.27 -38.95 -25.62
N GLU A 5 17.10 -39.22 -26.18
CA GLU A 5 15.98 -39.92 -25.53
C GLU A 5 15.47 -39.20 -24.26
N GLU A 6 14.54 -38.28 -24.49
CA GLU A 6 13.17 -38.28 -23.97
C GLU A 6 12.94 -38.92 -22.58
N LEU A 7 12.73 -38.08 -21.56
CA LEU A 7 12.01 -38.45 -20.34
C LEU A 7 11.03 -37.34 -19.94
N THR A 8 10.03 -37.12 -20.78
CA THR A 8 8.76 -36.47 -20.40
C THR A 8 7.97 -37.44 -19.51
N GLY A 9 8.38 -37.54 -18.24
CA GLY A 9 7.68 -38.30 -17.21
C GLY A 9 6.43 -37.58 -16.72
N ILE A 10 5.44 -37.37 -17.58
CA ILE A 10 4.07 -37.02 -17.15
C ILE A 10 3.46 -38.32 -16.62
N SER A 11 3.65 -38.58 -15.33
CA SER A 11 2.91 -39.65 -14.65
C SER A 11 1.44 -39.22 -14.51
N PRO A 12 0.46 -40.00 -14.98
CA PRO A 12 -0.93 -39.83 -14.60
C PRO A 12 -1.04 -40.03 -13.09
N PRO A 13 -2.05 -39.45 -12.41
CA PRO A 13 -2.14 -39.56 -10.97
C PRO A 13 -2.18 -41.05 -10.60
N GLN A 14 -1.13 -41.52 -9.93
CA GLN A 14 -1.21 -42.76 -9.20
C GLN A 14 -2.38 -42.57 -8.25
N SER A 15 -3.46 -43.31 -8.50
CA SER A 15 -4.47 -43.55 -7.49
C SER A 15 -3.71 -44.16 -6.32
N THR A 16 -3.33 -43.31 -5.36
CA THR A 16 -3.08 -43.78 -4.02
C THR A 16 -4.42 -44.32 -3.57
N ASP A 17 -4.62 -45.61 -3.82
CA ASP A 17 -5.42 -46.47 -2.97
C ASP A 17 -4.86 -46.28 -1.58
N ALA A 18 -5.32 -45.21 -0.93
CA ALA A 18 -5.17 -44.98 0.48
C ALA A 18 -5.93 -46.13 1.10
N ASN A 19 -5.14 -47.17 1.36
CA ASN A 19 -5.36 -48.40 2.08
C ASN A 19 -6.36 -48.19 3.22
N VAL A 20 -7.64 -48.12 2.88
CA VAL A 20 -8.70 -48.51 3.78
C VAL A 20 -8.45 -49.99 3.92
N LYS A 21 -7.73 -50.37 4.98
CA LYS A 21 -7.74 -51.73 5.49
C LYS A 21 -9.21 -52.05 5.70
N GLN A 22 -9.83 -52.64 4.68
CA GLN A 22 -11.14 -53.22 4.76
C GLN A 22 -10.93 -54.47 5.60
N CYS A 23 -10.86 -54.26 6.92
CA CYS A 23 -10.95 -55.30 7.93
C CYS A 23 -12.42 -55.75 7.94
N GLY A 24 -12.84 -56.33 6.82
CA GLY A 24 -14.17 -56.84 6.59
C GLY A 24 -13.96 -58.15 5.85
N ARG A 25 -14.01 -59.26 6.60
CA ARG A 25 -14.10 -60.60 6.04
C ARG A 25 -15.17 -60.58 4.95
N LYS A 26 -14.86 -61.07 3.74
CA LYS A 26 -15.89 -61.28 2.71
C LYS A 26 -16.95 -62.24 3.29
N LEU A 27 -18.12 -61.71 3.60
CA LEU A 27 -19.20 -62.45 4.24
C LEU A 27 -19.68 -63.55 3.28
N SER A 28 -19.55 -64.79 3.70
CA SER A 28 -20.04 -65.96 2.98
C SER A 28 -21.58 -66.01 3.04
N LEU A 29 -22.23 -66.71 2.10
CA LEU A 29 -23.66 -67.07 2.21
C LEU A 29 -24.02 -67.80 3.52
N LYS A 30 -23.03 -68.32 4.25
CA LYS A 30 -23.21 -68.83 5.63
C LYS A 30 -23.28 -67.72 6.69
N ASP A 31 -22.61 -66.61 6.46
CA ASP A 31 -22.67 -65.42 7.33
C ASP A 31 -23.99 -64.65 7.09
N ILE A 32 -24.49 -64.64 5.86
CA ILE A 32 -25.82 -64.06 5.51
C ILE A 32 -26.96 -64.86 6.18
N ARG A 33 -26.83 -66.18 6.31
CA ARG A 33 -27.81 -67.02 7.05
C ARG A 33 -27.83 -66.80 8.56
N ARG A 34 -26.84 -66.10 9.15
CA ARG A 34 -26.94 -65.65 10.56
C ARG A 34 -27.89 -64.47 10.74
N TYR A 35 -28.20 -63.72 9.69
CA TYR A 35 -29.14 -62.58 9.75
C TYR A 35 -30.62 -63.02 9.81
N GLU A 36 -30.92 -64.31 9.68
CA GLU A 36 -32.25 -64.85 10.03
C GLU A 36 -32.47 -64.87 11.56
N LYS A 37 -31.40 -64.87 12.36
CA LYS A 37 -31.50 -64.56 13.79
C LYS A 37 -31.61 -63.05 13.93
N LYS A 38 -32.65 -62.59 14.61
CA LYS A 38 -32.88 -61.16 14.89
C LYS A 38 -31.76 -60.52 15.71
N THR A 39 -30.78 -61.29 16.19
CA THR A 39 -29.65 -60.81 16.99
C THR A 39 -28.34 -60.70 16.20
N LEU A 40 -27.65 -59.57 16.32
CA LEU A 40 -26.33 -59.27 15.76
C LEU A 40 -25.32 -58.90 16.85
N LEU A 41 -24.05 -59.20 16.61
CA LEU A 41 -22.97 -58.79 17.51
C LEU A 41 -22.69 -57.29 17.40
N CYS A 42 -22.55 -56.65 18.55
CA CYS A 42 -22.14 -55.25 18.72
C CYS A 42 -20.87 -54.88 17.91
N PRO A 43 -20.94 -53.91 16.99
CA PRO A 43 -19.79 -53.47 16.19
C PRO A 43 -18.65 -52.86 17.02
N GLY A 44 -18.96 -52.35 18.22
CA GLY A 44 -17.99 -51.82 19.17
C GLY A 44 -17.17 -52.90 19.89
N GLY A 45 -17.39 -54.19 19.59
CA GLY A 45 -16.67 -55.30 20.22
C GLY A 45 -17.11 -55.58 21.66
N CYS A 46 -18.26 -55.05 22.09
CA CYS A 46 -18.76 -55.19 23.45
C CYS A 46 -19.28 -56.61 23.79
N GLY A 47 -19.29 -57.53 22.82
CA GLY A 47 -19.69 -58.92 23.01
C GLY A 47 -21.20 -59.15 23.18
N THR A 48 -22.00 -58.09 23.19
CA THR A 48 -23.47 -58.16 23.31
C THR A 48 -24.12 -58.61 22.01
N ASP A 49 -25.00 -59.60 22.10
CA ASP A 49 -25.95 -59.97 21.05
C ASP A 49 -27.15 -59.01 21.12
N LEU A 50 -27.32 -58.20 20.08
CA LEU A 50 -28.32 -57.12 20.00
C LEU A 50 -29.40 -57.49 18.99
N ASP A 51 -30.66 -57.45 19.41
CA ASP A 51 -31.76 -57.55 18.46
C ASP A 51 -31.74 -56.38 17.47
N LEU A 52 -32.14 -56.61 16.21
CA LEU A 52 -32.11 -55.62 15.13
C LEU A 52 -32.82 -54.30 15.50
N ASN A 53 -33.85 -54.37 16.35
CA ASN A 53 -34.60 -53.20 16.82
C ASN A 53 -33.83 -52.37 17.87
N ASP A 54 -32.88 -52.96 18.59
CA ASP A 54 -32.14 -52.34 19.69
C ASP A 54 -30.79 -51.74 19.23
N ILE A 55 -30.32 -52.11 18.04
CA ILE A 55 -29.06 -51.62 17.46
C ILE A 55 -29.00 -50.08 17.36
N PRO A 56 -30.07 -49.36 16.93
CA PRO A 56 -30.00 -47.91 16.78
C PRO A 56 -29.82 -47.16 18.11
N THR A 57 -30.29 -47.72 19.21
CA THR A 57 -30.28 -47.11 20.55
C THR A 57 -29.14 -47.60 21.43
N HIS A 58 -28.42 -48.65 21.02
CA HIS A 58 -27.31 -49.24 21.77
C HIS A 58 -26.14 -48.25 21.97
N ASP A 59 -25.56 -48.25 23.17
CA ASP A 59 -24.55 -47.28 23.61
C ASP A 59 -23.32 -47.24 22.68
N CYS A 60 -22.79 -48.39 22.22
CA CYS A 60 -21.67 -48.39 21.28
C CYS A 60 -21.99 -47.73 19.93
N MET A 61 -23.23 -47.83 19.45
CA MET A 61 -23.66 -47.15 18.22
C MET A 61 -23.83 -45.66 18.45
N ARG A 62 -24.31 -45.26 19.63
CA ARG A 62 -24.37 -43.85 20.04
C ARG A 62 -22.97 -43.23 20.13
N ASP A 63 -22.02 -43.92 20.75
CA ASP A 63 -20.63 -43.47 20.86
C ASP A 63 -19.94 -43.36 19.49
N LEU A 64 -20.19 -44.31 18.59
CA LEU A 64 -19.66 -44.26 17.22
C LEU A 64 -20.24 -43.09 16.42
N ARG A 65 -21.55 -42.84 16.53
CA ARG A 65 -22.20 -41.67 15.89
C ARG A 65 -21.64 -40.37 16.45
N GLN A 66 -21.47 -40.28 17.78
CA GLN A 66 -20.88 -39.10 18.42
C GLN A 66 -19.43 -38.88 17.98
N LYS A 67 -18.63 -39.95 17.86
CA LYS A 67 -17.26 -39.86 17.34
C LYS A 67 -17.23 -39.41 15.88
N LEU A 68 -18.11 -39.95 15.03
CA LEU A 68 -18.26 -39.55 13.63
C LEU A 68 -18.61 -38.06 13.53
N GLU A 69 -19.65 -37.62 14.23
CA GLU A 69 -20.10 -36.23 14.25
C GLU A 69 -18.99 -35.28 14.76
N SER A 70 -18.24 -35.70 15.78
CA SER A 70 -17.08 -34.94 16.27
C SER A 70 -15.94 -34.86 15.24
N ALA A 71 -15.73 -35.90 14.44
CA ALA A 71 -14.70 -35.95 13.40
C ALA A 71 -15.10 -35.11 12.19
N GLU A 72 -16.37 -35.18 11.77
CA GLU A 72 -16.94 -34.35 10.71
C GLU A 72 -16.88 -32.86 11.07
N LYS A 73 -17.23 -32.52 12.31
CA LYS A 73 -17.09 -31.14 12.81
C LYS A 73 -15.64 -30.65 12.76
N LYS A 74 -14.68 -31.46 13.22
CA LYS A 74 -13.25 -31.12 13.16
C LYS A 74 -12.74 -30.96 11.72
N LEU A 75 -13.28 -31.71 10.76
CA LEU A 75 -12.93 -31.57 9.34
C LEU A 75 -13.51 -30.27 8.77
N CYS A 76 -14.74 -29.92 9.13
CA CYS A 76 -15.35 -28.64 8.77
C CYS A 76 -14.52 -27.47 9.31
N ASP A 77 -14.18 -27.49 10.61
CA ASP A 77 -13.36 -26.46 11.26
C ASP A 77 -11.96 -26.32 10.60
N LYS A 78 -11.35 -27.44 10.18
CA LYS A 78 -10.08 -27.42 9.44
C LYS A 78 -10.25 -26.81 8.05
N GLY A 79 -11.36 -27.11 7.37
CA GLY A 79 -11.68 -26.52 6.07
C GLY A 79 -11.88 -25.01 6.15
N GLU A 80 -12.54 -24.52 7.20
CA GLU A 80 -12.70 -23.08 7.45
C GLU A 80 -11.35 -22.40 7.75
N LYS A 81 -10.54 -22.99 8.64
CA LYS A 81 -9.18 -22.50 8.93
C LYS A 81 -8.30 -22.48 7.69
N ALA A 82 -8.39 -23.50 6.82
CA ALA A 82 -7.64 -23.55 5.57
C ALA A 82 -8.03 -22.40 4.62
N LYS A 83 -9.32 -22.05 4.55
CA LYS A 83 -9.81 -20.89 3.79
C LYS A 83 -9.30 -19.58 4.37
N GLU A 84 -9.35 -19.42 5.69
CA GLU A 84 -8.83 -18.24 6.39
C GLU A 84 -7.33 -18.06 6.14
N THR A 85 -6.53 -19.13 6.24
CA THR A 85 -5.10 -19.09 5.89
C THR A 85 -4.87 -18.79 4.42
N GLY A 86 -5.71 -19.26 3.51
CA GLY A 86 -5.61 -18.94 2.08
C GLY A 86 -5.86 -17.47 1.78
N VAL A 87 -6.83 -16.85 2.46
CA VAL A 87 -7.08 -15.40 2.36
C VAL A 87 -5.89 -14.62 2.89
N MET A 88 -5.37 -15.02 4.06
CA MET A 88 -4.19 -14.40 4.66
C MET A 88 -2.96 -14.51 3.73
N GLU A 89 -2.70 -15.68 3.15
CA GLU A 89 -1.58 -15.88 2.21
C GLU A 89 -1.70 -14.98 0.98
N ASN A 90 -2.90 -14.86 0.42
CA ASN A 90 -3.14 -13.96 -0.71
C ASN A 90 -2.89 -12.50 -0.33
N THR A 91 -3.34 -12.05 0.84
CA THR A 91 -3.08 -10.66 1.28
C THR A 91 -1.58 -10.39 1.47
N TYR A 92 -0.83 -11.34 2.03
CA TYR A 92 0.63 -11.19 2.15
C TYR A 92 1.32 -11.17 0.80
N ARG A 93 0.87 -12.00 -0.15
CA ARG A 93 1.41 -12.03 -1.52
C ARG A 93 1.17 -10.71 -2.24
N GLU A 94 -0.01 -10.12 -2.11
CA GLU A 94 -0.34 -8.80 -2.66
C GLU A 94 0.52 -7.69 -2.02
N GLN A 95 0.69 -7.72 -0.70
CA GLN A 95 1.56 -6.78 0.01
C GLN A 95 3.03 -6.89 -0.43
N LEU A 96 3.54 -8.11 -0.62
CA LEU A 96 4.87 -8.36 -1.14
C LEU A 96 5.04 -7.77 -2.55
N ALA A 97 4.08 -8.01 -3.45
CA ALA A 97 4.13 -7.44 -4.80
C ALA A 97 4.14 -5.90 -4.80
N LEU A 98 3.35 -5.27 -3.91
CA LEU A 98 3.37 -3.82 -3.73
C LEU A 98 4.73 -3.30 -3.21
N GLN A 99 5.34 -4.02 -2.28
CA GLN A 99 6.67 -3.68 -1.79
C GLN A 99 7.74 -3.83 -2.88
N ASP A 100 7.70 -4.88 -3.68
CA ASP A 100 8.64 -5.08 -4.79
C ASP A 100 8.53 -3.95 -5.83
N CYS A 101 7.29 -3.53 -6.16
CA CYS A 101 7.07 -2.37 -7.02
C CYS A 101 7.67 -1.08 -6.43
N LYS A 102 7.48 -0.84 -5.13
CA LYS A 102 8.03 0.34 -4.45
C LYS A 102 9.57 0.30 -4.39
N ILE A 103 10.15 -0.86 -4.11
CA ILE A 103 11.60 -1.05 -4.13
C ILE A 103 12.16 -0.79 -5.54
N ALA A 104 11.48 -1.27 -6.58
CA ALA A 104 11.87 -1.02 -7.96
C ALA A 104 11.87 0.49 -8.27
N GLN A 105 10.80 1.21 -7.92
CA GLN A 105 10.68 2.66 -8.12
C GLN A 105 11.79 3.43 -7.39
N MET A 106 12.00 3.16 -6.09
CA MET A 106 13.06 3.79 -5.30
C MET A 106 14.44 3.47 -5.86
N SER A 107 14.64 2.26 -6.37
CA SER A 107 15.93 1.86 -6.96
C SER A 107 16.22 2.63 -8.25
N THR A 108 15.21 2.90 -9.07
CA THR A 108 15.34 3.78 -10.25
C THR A 108 15.69 5.22 -9.84
N GLU A 109 14.96 5.78 -8.87
CA GLU A 109 15.20 7.14 -8.39
C GLU A 109 16.63 7.30 -7.83
N ILE A 110 17.10 6.34 -7.02
CA ILE A 110 18.48 6.35 -6.51
C ILE A 110 19.50 6.32 -7.65
N LYS A 111 19.28 5.51 -8.69
CA LYS A 111 20.18 5.47 -9.85
C LYS A 111 20.23 6.82 -10.56
N GLU A 112 19.09 7.47 -10.76
CA GLU A 112 19.02 8.80 -11.37
C GLU A 112 19.74 9.85 -10.53
N LEU A 113 19.54 9.86 -9.21
CA LEU A 113 20.22 10.76 -8.29
C LEU A 113 21.75 10.55 -8.29
N LEU A 114 22.20 9.30 -8.38
CA LEU A 114 23.64 8.98 -8.48
C LEU A 114 24.24 9.45 -9.82
N LEU A 115 23.52 9.27 -10.93
CA LEU A 115 23.94 9.77 -12.24
C LEU A 115 24.03 11.30 -12.26
N GLU A 116 23.03 11.98 -11.69
CA GLU A 116 23.03 13.44 -11.62
C GLU A 116 24.14 13.97 -10.69
N ARG A 117 24.43 13.27 -9.58
CA ARG A 117 25.61 13.57 -8.75
C ARG A 117 26.90 13.43 -9.56
N SER A 118 27.08 12.31 -10.27
CA SER A 118 28.26 12.09 -11.10
C SER A 118 28.43 13.18 -12.15
N ARG A 119 27.34 13.59 -12.81
CA ARG A 119 27.34 14.69 -13.79
C ARG A 119 27.76 16.02 -13.17
N ARG A 120 27.28 16.33 -11.96
CA ARG A 120 27.68 17.55 -11.23
C ARG A 120 29.15 17.53 -10.83
N ASP A 121 29.64 16.39 -10.36
CA ASP A 121 31.05 16.23 -9.98
C ASP A 121 31.97 16.41 -11.20
N GLU A 122 31.60 15.86 -12.36
CA GLU A 122 32.30 16.07 -13.63
C GLU A 122 32.33 17.55 -14.05
N MET A 123 31.18 18.24 -13.99
CA MET A 123 31.13 19.68 -14.27
C MET A 123 32.00 20.51 -13.32
N PHE A 124 32.02 20.15 -12.04
CA PHE A 124 32.83 20.86 -11.04
C PHE A 124 34.31 20.65 -11.32
N ASN A 125 34.73 19.43 -11.62
CA ASN A 125 36.12 19.10 -11.95
C ASN A 125 36.58 19.81 -13.25
N ASN A 126 35.70 19.91 -14.25
CA ASN A 126 35.98 20.65 -15.48
C ASN A 126 36.15 22.16 -15.22
N LYS A 127 35.28 22.75 -14.38
CA LYS A 127 35.40 24.16 -13.97
C LYS A 127 36.67 24.40 -13.16
N GLU A 128 37.00 23.51 -12.23
CA GLU A 128 38.22 23.60 -11.43
C GLU A 128 39.46 23.58 -12.33
N THR A 129 39.50 22.68 -13.30
CA THR A 129 40.60 22.58 -14.27
C THR A 129 40.71 23.87 -15.09
N PHE A 130 39.60 24.38 -15.62
CA PHE A 130 39.55 25.63 -16.35
C PHE A 130 40.06 26.83 -15.53
N TYR A 131 39.68 26.93 -14.25
CA TYR A 131 40.18 28.01 -13.39
C TYR A 131 41.66 27.86 -13.07
N LYS A 132 42.16 26.63 -12.85
CA LYS A 132 43.60 26.36 -12.64
C LYS A 132 44.42 26.78 -13.86
N GLU A 133 43.94 26.49 -15.07
CA GLU A 133 44.59 26.89 -16.32
C GLU A 133 44.61 28.42 -16.48
N GLN A 134 43.49 29.10 -16.19
CA GLN A 134 43.45 30.57 -16.23
C GLN A 134 44.39 31.22 -15.21
N ILE A 135 44.45 30.69 -13.98
CA ILE A 135 45.38 31.18 -12.96
C ILE A 135 46.82 30.98 -13.43
N THR A 136 47.13 29.81 -14.00
CA THR A 136 48.48 29.52 -14.52
C THR A 136 48.85 30.49 -15.64
N ALA A 137 47.96 30.71 -16.61
CA ALA A 137 48.18 31.67 -17.69
C ALA A 137 48.37 33.11 -17.18
N LEU A 138 47.61 33.51 -16.16
CA LEU A 138 47.73 34.83 -15.53
C LEU A 138 49.06 34.97 -14.79
N MET A 139 49.47 33.97 -14.01
CA MET A 139 50.80 33.97 -13.35
C MET A 139 51.93 34.08 -14.38
N ASP A 140 51.80 33.40 -15.52
CA ASP A 140 52.76 33.47 -16.61
C ASP A 140 52.85 34.87 -17.24
N GLN A 141 51.70 35.54 -17.38
CA GLN A 141 51.64 36.93 -17.85
C GLN A 141 52.28 37.88 -16.84
N VAL A 142 51.98 37.73 -15.55
CA VAL A 142 52.59 38.51 -14.46
C VAL A 142 54.11 38.32 -14.47
N ALA A 143 54.60 37.08 -14.51
CA ALA A 143 56.04 36.81 -14.55
C ALA A 143 56.73 37.41 -15.79
N LYS A 144 56.06 37.45 -16.95
CA LYS A 144 56.56 38.13 -18.16
C LYS A 144 56.61 39.65 -17.98
N LEU A 145 55.60 40.24 -17.33
CA LEU A 145 55.56 41.67 -17.04
C LEU A 145 56.62 42.07 -16.02
N GLU A 146 56.80 41.29 -14.96
CA GLU A 146 57.85 41.48 -13.96
C GLU A 146 59.25 41.43 -14.58
N ARG A 147 59.53 40.46 -15.46
CA ARG A 147 60.79 40.41 -16.23
C ARG A 147 60.98 41.65 -17.12
N LYS A 148 59.94 42.10 -17.82
CA LYS A 148 60.01 43.33 -18.62
C LYS A 148 60.29 44.56 -17.76
N LEU A 149 59.73 44.62 -16.55
CA LEU A 149 59.97 45.69 -15.58
C LEU A 149 61.40 45.70 -15.05
N GLN A 150 61.96 44.52 -14.74
CA GLN A 150 63.36 44.36 -14.34
C GLN A 150 64.33 44.76 -15.46
N LEU A 151 64.01 44.42 -16.72
CA LEU A 151 64.76 44.84 -17.93
C LEU A 151 64.65 46.36 -18.19
N ARG A 152 63.59 47.02 -17.71
CA ARG A 152 63.34 48.46 -17.85
C ARG A 152 63.84 49.29 -16.67
N ARG A 153 64.82 48.81 -15.90
CA ARG A 153 65.55 49.64 -14.93
C ARG A 153 66.88 50.16 -15.54
N PRO A 154 66.88 51.20 -16.39
CA PRO A 154 68.06 52.05 -16.56
C PRO A 154 68.25 52.94 -15.33
N SER A 155 69.50 53.06 -14.88
CA SER A 155 69.98 54.28 -14.24
C SER A 155 69.74 55.46 -15.19
N ASN A 156 69.10 56.53 -14.70
CA ASN A 156 69.02 57.90 -15.23
C ASN A 156 67.91 58.54 -14.36
N GLN A 157 68.12 59.22 -13.23
CA GLN A 157 68.94 60.40 -12.95
C GLN A 157 69.01 61.33 -14.17
N GLU A 158 68.35 62.50 -14.04
CA GLU A 158 68.27 63.60 -15.02
C GLU A 158 67.04 63.63 -15.96
N ASP A 159 65.83 63.62 -15.39
CA ASP A 159 64.66 64.38 -15.92
C ASP A 159 63.51 64.51 -14.88
N GLU A 160 63.87 64.69 -13.62
CA GLU A 160 63.08 64.31 -12.44
C GLU A 160 62.42 65.51 -11.74
N SER A 161 61.72 66.38 -12.49
CA SER A 161 60.89 67.41 -11.83
C SER A 161 59.55 67.71 -12.52
N LEU A 162 59.45 67.52 -13.84
CA LEU A 162 58.16 67.64 -14.54
C LEU A 162 57.45 66.29 -14.72
N SER A 163 58.20 65.18 -14.82
CA SER A 163 57.64 63.83 -15.01
C SER A 163 57.04 63.22 -13.73
N GLU A 164 57.57 63.55 -12.55
CA GLU A 164 57.06 63.03 -11.26
C GLU A 164 55.64 63.52 -10.94
N THR A 165 55.31 64.76 -11.32
CA THR A 165 53.97 65.33 -11.08
C THR A 165 52.89 64.70 -11.97
N ASN A 166 53.24 64.28 -13.19
CA ASN A 166 52.33 63.55 -14.07
C ASN A 166 52.20 62.08 -13.66
N GLY A 167 53.29 61.44 -13.23
CA GLY A 167 53.25 60.08 -12.68
C GLY A 167 52.36 59.99 -11.45
N ALA A 168 52.52 60.90 -10.49
CA ALA A 168 51.71 60.93 -9.28
C ALA A 168 50.20 61.13 -9.56
N LYS A 169 49.86 61.99 -10.53
CA LYS A 169 48.46 62.18 -10.97
C LYS A 169 47.88 60.94 -11.64
N GLU A 170 48.67 60.26 -12.46
CA GLU A 170 48.23 59.03 -13.14
C GLU A 170 48.04 57.87 -12.14
N TRP A 171 48.92 57.75 -11.15
CA TRP A 171 48.78 56.80 -10.05
C TRP A 171 47.55 57.09 -9.18
N ALA A 172 47.31 58.36 -8.84
CA ALA A 172 46.12 58.77 -8.09
C ALA A 172 44.83 58.42 -8.87
N TYR A 173 44.78 58.72 -10.17
CA TYR A 173 43.63 58.38 -11.00
C TYR A 173 43.38 56.87 -11.09
N ARG A 174 44.43 56.05 -11.23
CA ARG A 174 44.31 54.59 -11.22
C ARG A 174 43.85 54.05 -9.87
N TYR A 175 44.34 54.63 -8.78
CA TYR A 175 43.93 54.28 -7.43
C TYR A 175 42.45 54.61 -7.21
N ASP A 176 42.00 55.82 -7.58
CA ASP A 176 40.59 56.23 -7.47
C ASP A 176 39.68 55.34 -8.31
N LYS A 177 40.12 54.95 -9.51
CA LYS A 177 39.38 54.00 -10.37
C LYS A 177 39.26 52.63 -9.70
N LEU A 178 40.36 52.07 -9.18
CA LEU A 178 40.34 50.79 -8.48
C LEU A 178 39.50 50.84 -7.20
N LEU A 179 39.52 51.97 -6.49
CA LEU A 179 38.68 52.19 -5.31
C LEU A 179 37.20 52.24 -5.69
N ALA A 180 36.83 52.92 -6.78
CA ALA A 180 35.47 52.95 -7.30
C ALA A 180 34.99 51.56 -7.75
N ASP A 181 35.85 50.80 -8.44
CA ASP A 181 35.55 49.42 -8.85
C ASP A 181 35.35 48.51 -7.63
N LYS A 182 36.21 48.64 -6.60
CA LYS A 182 36.06 47.92 -5.32
C LYS A 182 34.72 48.24 -4.65
N ILE A 183 34.39 49.52 -4.50
CA ILE A 183 33.13 49.95 -3.87
C ILE A 183 31.93 49.40 -4.65
N THR A 184 31.99 49.44 -5.99
CA THR A 184 30.93 48.92 -6.85
C THR A 184 30.73 47.42 -6.67
N LEU A 185 31.82 46.64 -6.70
CA LEU A 185 31.77 45.20 -6.51
C LEU A 185 31.27 44.83 -5.11
N GLU A 186 31.72 45.54 -4.07
CA GLU A 186 31.30 45.33 -2.69
C GLU A 186 29.80 45.64 -2.51
N THR A 187 29.30 46.69 -3.16
CA THR A 187 27.87 47.03 -3.16
C THR A 187 27.03 45.97 -3.87
N LEU A 188 27.51 45.45 -5.01
CA LEU A 188 26.84 44.38 -5.75
C LEU A 188 26.85 43.06 -4.96
N PHE A 189 27.96 42.74 -4.30
CA PHE A 189 28.07 41.55 -3.45
C PHE A 189 27.08 41.62 -2.29
N GLN A 190 27.05 42.74 -1.55
CA GLN A 190 26.08 42.95 -0.47
C GLN A 190 24.63 42.92 -0.96
N ARG A 191 24.36 43.40 -2.18
CA ARG A 191 23.03 43.30 -2.79
C ARG A 191 22.65 41.86 -3.06
N ARG A 192 23.55 41.09 -3.68
CA ARG A 192 23.33 39.67 -3.98
C ARG A 192 23.19 38.85 -2.70
N GLU A 193 23.97 39.14 -1.67
CA GLU A 193 23.86 38.48 -0.37
C GLU A 193 22.49 38.71 0.27
N ARG A 194 21.98 39.95 0.25
CA ARG A 194 20.62 40.27 0.72
C ARG A 194 19.54 39.61 -0.12
N GLU A 195 19.73 39.49 -1.43
CA GLU A 195 18.79 38.82 -2.33
C GLU A 195 18.74 37.32 -2.05
N SER A 196 19.90 36.66 -1.98
CA SER A 196 20.02 35.25 -1.60
C SER A 196 19.42 34.96 -0.23
N GLN A 197 19.60 35.85 0.75
CA GLN A 197 18.99 35.69 2.06
C GLN A 197 17.46 35.72 1.99
N ARG A 198 16.87 36.62 1.18
CA ARG A 198 15.41 36.66 0.97
C ARG A 198 14.89 35.42 0.27
N GLU A 199 15.62 34.91 -0.73
CA GLU A 199 15.27 33.64 -1.40
C GLU A 199 15.26 32.48 -0.41
N ILE A 200 16.28 32.39 0.44
CA ILE A 200 16.35 31.36 1.49
C ILE A 200 15.17 31.48 2.45
N ASP A 201 14.81 32.70 2.86
CA ASP A 201 13.71 32.89 3.81
C ASP A 201 12.34 32.60 3.16
N ALA A 202 12.15 32.93 1.89
CA ALA A 202 10.96 32.52 1.12
C ALA A 202 10.83 30.99 1.02
N LEU A 203 11.94 30.28 0.70
CA LEU A 203 11.96 28.82 0.66
C LEU A 203 11.66 28.19 2.03
N LYS A 204 12.09 28.80 3.13
CA LYS A 204 11.75 28.33 4.48
C LYS A 204 10.27 28.50 4.77
N GLU A 205 9.66 29.61 4.35
CA GLU A 205 8.24 29.87 4.51
C GLU A 205 7.40 28.88 3.68
N GLU A 206 7.76 28.64 2.42
CA GLU A 206 7.13 27.61 1.58
C GLU A 206 7.25 26.22 2.22
N ALA A 207 8.43 25.85 2.72
CA ALA A 207 8.61 24.60 3.42
C ALA A 207 7.78 24.50 4.72
N ALA A 208 7.54 25.62 5.41
CA ALA A 208 6.66 25.65 6.58
C ALA A 208 5.19 25.43 6.19
N MET A 209 4.71 26.14 5.15
CA MET A 209 3.36 25.98 4.61
C MET A 209 3.10 24.55 4.14
N LEU A 210 4.05 23.93 3.43
CA LEU A 210 3.92 22.54 3.00
C LEU A 210 3.85 21.54 4.17
N ARG A 211 4.61 21.78 5.24
CA ARG A 211 4.52 20.94 6.45
C ARG A 211 3.17 21.08 7.15
N GLU A 212 2.63 22.30 7.19
CA GLU A 212 1.30 22.56 7.75
C GLU A 212 0.20 21.94 6.89
N SER A 213 0.28 22.08 5.56
CA SER A 213 -0.62 21.41 4.62
C SER A 213 -0.63 19.90 4.82
N LEU A 214 0.55 19.28 4.92
CA LEU A 214 0.68 17.85 5.18
C LEU A 214 0.11 17.45 6.55
N HIS A 215 0.23 18.31 7.56
CA HIS A 215 -0.38 18.07 8.87
C HIS A 215 -1.91 18.06 8.77
N LEU A 216 -2.49 19.05 8.09
CA LEU A 216 -3.94 19.15 7.89
C LEU A 216 -4.48 17.96 7.09
N GLU A 217 -3.77 17.50 6.06
CA GLU A 217 -4.14 16.28 5.32
C GLU A 217 -4.16 15.05 6.21
N ARG A 218 -3.19 14.90 7.12
CA ARG A 218 -3.17 13.78 8.07
C ARG A 218 -4.34 13.84 9.04
N GLU A 219 -4.69 15.02 9.54
CA GLU A 219 -5.85 15.21 10.40
C GLU A 219 -7.16 14.90 9.65
N MET A 220 -7.29 15.36 8.41
CA MET A 220 -8.44 15.06 7.55
C MET A 220 -8.60 13.56 7.34
N LEU A 221 -7.53 12.84 6.98
CA LEU A 221 -7.55 11.39 6.83
C LEU A 221 -7.91 10.66 8.13
N SER A 222 -7.45 11.17 9.28
CA SER A 222 -7.85 10.63 10.59
C SER A 222 -9.35 10.82 10.85
N LEU A 223 -9.89 12.01 10.55
CA LEU A 223 -11.31 12.30 10.70
C LEU A 223 -12.17 11.47 9.75
N GLU A 224 -11.73 11.25 8.52
CA GLU A 224 -12.41 10.37 7.56
C GLU A 224 -12.43 8.92 8.06
N HIS A 225 -11.31 8.44 8.62
CA HIS A 225 -11.23 7.12 9.22
C HIS A 225 -12.18 6.97 10.41
N ASP A 226 -12.21 7.96 11.30
CA ASP A 226 -13.13 8.00 12.44
C ASP A 226 -14.59 8.04 11.97
N HIS A 227 -14.90 8.87 10.97
CA HIS A 227 -16.24 8.96 10.37
C HIS A 227 -16.70 7.62 9.78
N ALA A 228 -15.84 6.93 9.02
CA ALA A 228 -16.13 5.60 8.50
C ALA A 228 -16.37 4.58 9.63
N THR A 229 -15.63 4.71 10.73
CA THR A 229 -15.79 3.86 11.91
C THR A 229 -17.11 4.14 12.63
N PHE A 230 -17.48 5.40 12.81
CA PHE A 230 -18.78 5.80 13.37
C PHE A 230 -19.95 5.29 12.52
N ASN A 231 -19.85 5.36 11.18
CA ASN A 231 -20.89 4.82 10.30
C ASN A 231 -21.06 3.30 10.48
N LYS A 232 -19.97 2.55 10.62
CA LYS A 232 -20.04 1.11 10.94
C LYS A 232 -20.69 0.84 12.30
N LEU A 233 -20.34 1.63 13.32
CA LEU A 233 -20.95 1.53 14.65
C LEU A 233 -22.45 1.87 14.62
N ALA A 234 -22.86 2.86 13.83
CA ALA A 234 -24.27 3.20 13.64
C ALA A 234 -25.04 2.03 13.02
N VAL A 235 -24.53 1.43 11.94
CA VAL A 235 -25.15 0.24 11.31
C VAL A 235 -25.27 -0.93 12.30
N LEU A 236 -24.23 -1.20 13.09
CA LEU A 236 -24.29 -2.25 14.12
C LEU A 236 -25.32 -1.93 15.21
N THR A 237 -25.46 -0.66 15.58
CA THR A 237 -26.44 -0.20 16.56
C THR A 237 -27.86 -0.39 16.02
N ASP A 238 -28.12 -0.01 14.78
CA ASP A 238 -29.42 -0.20 14.11
C ASP A 238 -29.77 -1.69 14.00
N GLN A 239 -28.79 -2.54 13.68
CA GLN A 239 -28.97 -4.01 13.66
C GLN A 239 -29.32 -4.56 15.05
N LEU A 240 -28.64 -4.09 16.10
CA LEU A 240 -28.95 -4.46 17.48
C LEU A 240 -30.35 -4.00 17.89
N GLU A 241 -30.74 -2.77 17.56
CA GLU A 241 -32.05 -2.24 17.85
C GLU A 241 -33.15 -3.05 17.14
N SER A 242 -32.95 -3.39 15.86
CA SER A 242 -33.85 -4.26 15.11
C SER A 242 -33.99 -5.65 15.76
N LEU A 243 -32.88 -6.25 16.21
CA LEU A 243 -32.89 -7.52 16.93
C LEU A 243 -33.64 -7.44 18.27
N VAL A 244 -33.46 -6.35 19.02
CA VAL A 244 -34.17 -6.10 20.28
C VAL A 244 -35.66 -5.93 20.02
N GLN A 245 -36.06 -5.11 19.06
CA GLN A 245 -37.46 -4.95 18.65
C GLN A 245 -38.07 -6.29 18.23
N HIS A 246 -37.37 -7.07 17.41
CA HIS A 246 -37.85 -8.39 17.00
C HIS A 246 -38.05 -9.33 18.21
N LYS A 247 -37.13 -9.34 19.17
CA LYS A 247 -37.26 -10.14 20.41
C LYS A 247 -38.42 -9.65 21.28
N GLN A 248 -38.62 -8.35 21.43
CA GLN A 248 -39.75 -7.78 22.18
C GLN A 248 -41.10 -8.15 21.54
N HIS A 249 -41.20 -8.09 20.21
CA HIS A 249 -42.40 -8.54 19.50
C HIS A 249 -42.64 -10.05 19.67
N ARG A 250 -41.60 -10.90 19.58
CA ARG A 250 -41.73 -12.34 19.87
C ARG A 250 -42.13 -12.65 21.31
N GLY A 251 -41.67 -11.86 22.29
CA GLY A 251 -42.06 -11.97 23.70
C GLY A 251 -43.52 -11.56 23.95
N ARG A 252 -44.02 -10.56 23.22
CA ARG A 252 -45.39 -10.04 23.36
C ARG A 252 -46.45 -10.95 22.73
N HIS A 253 -46.10 -11.74 21.71
CA HIS A 253 -47.02 -12.74 21.13
C HIS A 253 -47.21 -14.01 21.98
N LYS A 254 -46.40 -14.24 23.03
CA LYS A 254 -46.58 -15.38 23.95
C LYS A 254 -47.42 -15.08 25.20
N SER A 255 -47.73 -13.82 25.49
CA SER A 255 -48.51 -13.44 26.70
C SER A 255 -49.99 -13.12 26.43
N GLY A 256 -50.49 -13.33 25.21
CA GLY A 256 -51.80 -12.83 24.77
C GLY A 256 -52.79 -13.89 24.29
N HIS A 257 -52.81 -15.11 24.84
CA HIS A 257 -53.90 -16.06 24.57
C HIS A 257 -54.35 -16.78 25.84
N LYS A 258 -55.11 -16.07 26.68
CA LYS A 258 -56.25 -16.66 27.41
C LYS A 258 -57.33 -15.60 27.66
N ALA A 259 -58.57 -16.05 27.44
CA ALA A 259 -59.85 -15.43 27.79
C ALA A 259 -60.38 -14.33 26.86
N LYS A 260 -61.27 -14.72 25.93
CA LYS A 260 -62.71 -14.40 26.05
C LYS A 260 -63.53 -15.12 24.98
N ASP A 261 -64.38 -16.04 25.45
CA ASP A 261 -65.64 -16.35 24.79
C ASP A 261 -66.53 -15.09 24.78
N LEU A 262 -67.27 -14.91 23.69
CA LEU A 262 -68.73 -14.70 23.62
C LEU A 262 -69.11 -13.91 22.35
N GLY A 263 -69.75 -14.62 21.41
CA GLY A 263 -71.00 -14.22 20.71
C GLY A 263 -71.00 -13.08 19.68
N GLY A 264 -71.61 -13.36 18.51
CA GLY A 264 -72.44 -12.37 17.81
C GLY A 264 -72.12 -12.07 16.34
N GLU A 265 -72.81 -12.78 15.44
CA GLU A 265 -73.46 -12.29 14.20
C GLU A 265 -72.70 -11.50 13.11
N THR A 266 -72.62 -12.15 11.93
CA THR A 266 -72.88 -11.66 10.56
C THR A 266 -72.73 -10.18 10.20
N MET A 267 -71.97 -9.88 9.14
CA MET A 267 -72.49 -9.31 7.88
C MET A 267 -71.40 -9.08 6.81
N ASN A 268 -71.84 -9.21 5.57
CA ASN A 268 -71.10 -9.06 4.31
C ASN A 268 -70.40 -7.70 4.12
N GLY A 269 -69.24 -7.70 3.46
CA GLY A 269 -68.48 -6.49 3.13
C GLY A 269 -67.58 -6.64 1.90
N ARG A 270 -68.22 -6.50 0.73
CA ARG A 270 -67.75 -6.40 -0.66
C ARG A 270 -66.36 -5.78 -0.92
N ILE A 271 -65.61 -6.48 -1.77
CA ILE A 271 -64.46 -6.09 -2.61
C ILE A 271 -64.53 -4.65 -3.16
N ARG A 272 -63.40 -3.92 -3.21
CA ARG A 272 -63.02 -3.02 -4.33
C ARG A 272 -61.56 -2.53 -4.32
N LYS A 273 -60.80 -3.13 -5.25
CA LYS A 273 -59.74 -2.63 -6.14
C LYS A 273 -59.25 -1.17 -6.02
N ARG A 274 -57.93 -0.97 -6.01
CA ARG A 274 -57.19 -0.29 -7.11
C ARG A 274 -55.69 -0.65 -7.11
N VAL A 275 -55.16 -0.72 -8.33
CA VAL A 275 -53.89 -1.28 -8.81
C VAL A 275 -53.06 -0.11 -9.43
N PRO A 276 -51.96 -0.36 -10.16
CA PRO A 276 -50.54 -0.39 -9.81
C PRO A 276 -49.76 0.85 -10.33
N ASN A 277 -48.43 0.85 -10.22
CA ASN A 277 -47.45 1.25 -11.25
C ASN A 277 -46.04 1.17 -10.62
N SER A 278 -44.94 0.82 -11.27
CA SER A 278 -44.61 0.26 -12.58
C SER A 278 -43.08 0.01 -12.56
N VAL A 279 -42.59 -0.85 -13.47
CA VAL A 279 -41.25 -0.98 -14.09
C VAL A 279 -40.08 -0.12 -13.54
N GLY A 280 -38.83 -0.57 -13.43
CA GLY A 280 -38.09 -1.57 -14.19
C GLY A 280 -36.67 -1.04 -14.43
N SER A 281 -35.69 -1.92 -14.19
CA SER A 281 -34.26 -1.97 -14.55
C SER A 281 -33.53 -0.87 -15.37
N SER A 282 -32.29 -0.63 -14.87
CA SER A 282 -30.97 -0.64 -15.54
C SER A 282 -30.41 0.53 -16.39
N ASN A 283 -29.21 0.95 -15.94
CA ASN A 283 -27.97 1.36 -16.63
C ASN A 283 -27.90 2.71 -17.38
N SER A 284 -26.88 3.51 -17.06
CA SER A 284 -25.73 3.77 -17.96
C SER A 284 -24.74 4.77 -17.34
N ASP A 285 -23.45 4.44 -17.46
CA ASP A 285 -22.29 5.32 -17.34
C ASP A 285 -22.16 6.25 -18.57
N THR A 286 -21.77 7.51 -18.35
CA THR A 286 -20.94 8.36 -19.25
C THR A 286 -20.34 9.47 -18.37
N VAL A 287 -19.06 9.40 -17.96
CA VAL A 287 -17.91 10.15 -18.51
C VAL A 287 -18.26 11.52 -19.11
N ASP A 288 -17.71 12.58 -18.53
CA ASP A 288 -17.32 13.83 -19.23
C ASP A 288 -16.14 14.46 -18.45
N GLU A 289 -14.93 14.21 -18.95
CA GLU A 289 -13.78 15.12 -18.82
C GLU A 289 -13.73 15.96 -20.09
N GLU A 290 -13.58 17.28 -19.93
CA GLU A 290 -12.63 18.17 -20.63
C GLU A 290 -13.21 19.59 -20.70
N ASP A 291 -12.56 20.53 -20.01
CA ASP A 291 -12.21 21.80 -20.63
C ASP A 291 -10.96 22.38 -19.93
N MET A 292 -9.80 22.05 -20.49
CA MET A 292 -8.56 22.80 -20.32
C MET A 292 -8.53 23.87 -21.41
N GLU A 293 -8.68 25.14 -21.04
CA GLU A 293 -8.16 26.22 -21.88
C GLU A 293 -6.75 26.60 -21.43
N VAL A 294 -5.84 26.30 -22.34
CA VAL A 294 -4.48 26.79 -22.48
C VAL A 294 -4.46 28.32 -22.52
N VAL A 295 -3.65 28.96 -21.68
CA VAL A 295 -3.10 30.28 -21.98
C VAL A 295 -1.59 30.19 -21.98
N SER A 296 -1.00 30.32 -23.16
CA SER A 296 0.41 30.66 -23.36
C SER A 296 0.48 31.86 -24.29
N ASN A 297 0.90 33.00 -23.72
CA ASN A 297 1.97 33.88 -24.22
C ASN A 297 2.29 34.93 -23.17
#